data_AF-A0AAW8J568-F1
#
_entry.id   AF-A0AAW8J568-F1
#
_cell.length_a   1.000
_cell.length_b   1.000
_cell.length_c   1.000
_cell.angle_alpha   90.00
_cell.angle_beta   90.00
_cell.angle_gamma   90.00
#
_symmetry.space_group_name_H-M   'P 1'
#
loop_
_entity.id
_entity.type
_entity.pdbx_description
1 polymer ?
#
loop_
_entity_poly.entity_id
_entity_poly.type
_entity_poly.pdbx_seq_one_letter_code
_entity_poly.pdbx_strand_id
1 'polypeptide(L)'
;MQKFFSIIMMAVCLAPTSSMAKPNEALVYEKSSVNVSSLNMEQILSRIYQTQALAVPEELEHISSAPKAIIQVRGTEKEQYLLSLLPVVSYKNTAGELRYLLVMQKNKYYDGQIMSCRACSADADMFIFKQIDGRYYLVNSKFNMTDLPGGDGELKLDLEQVSKNIQAFGPELTGSYFEAEFSGAGGQSSSGWYALLLAEQTPIQWVFIGDAGGDTSSFYADRPEMAWTTTSTLKVIPNKSTYYPIQVRYKGVGAQLKKAEISYKTFEFDRKTSSYIEKKSVKK
;
A
#
# COMPACT_ATOMS: atom_id res chain seq x y z
N MET A 1 -80.31 -23.91 5.52
CA MET A 1 -79.58 -24.18 6.78
C MET A 1 -78.44 -25.14 6.49
N GLN A 2 -77.25 -24.85 7.04
CA GLN A 2 -76.10 -25.73 7.28
C GLN A 2 -75.43 -26.48 6.10
N LYS A 3 -74.37 -25.83 5.61
CA LYS A 3 -72.96 -26.29 5.51
C LYS A 3 -72.69 -27.81 5.67
N PHE A 4 -72.03 -28.38 4.66
CA PHE A 4 -70.90 -29.29 4.88
C PHE A 4 -69.72 -28.89 3.98
N PHE A 5 -68.61 -28.58 4.65
CA PHE A 5 -67.28 -28.35 4.10
C PHE A 5 -66.68 -29.68 3.63
N SER A 6 -66.01 -29.69 2.48
CA SER A 6 -64.95 -30.66 2.22
C SER A 6 -63.73 -29.92 1.70
N ILE A 7 -62.65 -30.04 2.47
CA ILE A 7 -61.37 -29.36 2.30
C ILE A 7 -60.57 -30.16 1.27
N ILE A 8 -60.29 -29.56 0.11
CA ILE A 8 -59.30 -30.08 -0.83
C ILE A 8 -57.92 -29.61 -0.34
N MET A 9 -57.10 -30.58 0.03
CA MET A 9 -55.71 -30.42 0.44
C MET A 9 -54.86 -30.13 -0.82
N MET A 10 -54.44 -28.88 -1.02
CA MET A 10 -53.44 -28.54 -2.03
C MET A 10 -52.07 -29.00 -1.55
N ALA A 11 -51.50 -30.01 -2.23
CA ALA A 11 -50.10 -30.33 -2.14
C ALA A 11 -49.29 -29.24 -2.87
N VAL A 12 -48.66 -28.35 -2.09
CA VAL A 12 -47.68 -27.38 -2.60
C VAL A 12 -46.38 -28.13 -2.88
N CYS A 13 -46.09 -28.41 -4.15
CA CYS A 13 -44.75 -28.78 -4.60
C CYS A 13 -43.83 -27.57 -4.46
N LEU A 14 -43.05 -27.51 -3.39
CA LEU A 14 -41.89 -26.62 -3.30
C LEU A 14 -40.77 -27.22 -4.17
N ALA A 15 -40.65 -26.74 -5.41
CA ALA A 15 -39.44 -26.95 -6.19
C ALA A 15 -38.27 -26.24 -5.48
N PRO A 16 -37.10 -26.89 -5.30
CA PRO A 16 -35.92 -26.17 -4.85
C PRO A 16 -35.54 -25.18 -5.94
N THR A 17 -35.70 -23.89 -5.66
CA THR A 17 -35.04 -22.85 -6.43
C THR A 17 -33.54 -22.99 -6.17
N SER A 18 -32.87 -23.74 -7.05
CA SER A 18 -31.43 -23.58 -7.22
C SER A 18 -31.21 -22.14 -7.68
N SER A 19 -30.97 -21.26 -6.72
CA SER A 19 -30.31 -19.98 -6.96
C SER A 19 -28.89 -20.33 -7.42
N MET A 20 -28.77 -20.68 -8.70
CA MET A 20 -27.50 -20.55 -9.38
C MET A 20 -27.24 -19.05 -9.40
N ALA A 21 -26.36 -18.62 -8.49
CA ALA A 21 -25.75 -17.31 -8.58
C ALA A 21 -25.32 -17.13 -10.03
N LYS A 22 -25.89 -16.13 -10.70
CA LYS A 22 -25.38 -15.68 -12.00
C LYS A 22 -23.86 -15.54 -11.85
N PRO A 23 -23.05 -15.99 -12.84
CA PRO A 23 -21.66 -15.56 -12.88
C PRO A 23 -21.72 -14.04 -12.78
N ASN A 24 -21.06 -13.46 -11.77
CA ASN A 24 -20.89 -12.02 -11.70
C ASN A 24 -20.34 -11.63 -13.07
N GLU A 25 -21.15 -10.91 -13.83
CA GLU A 25 -20.76 -10.35 -15.12
C GLU A 25 -19.44 -9.64 -14.86
N ALA A 26 -18.37 -10.19 -15.44
CA ALA A 26 -17.05 -9.63 -15.37
C ALA A 26 -17.20 -8.15 -15.73
N LEU A 27 -16.96 -7.29 -14.73
CA LEU A 27 -17.01 -5.84 -14.87
C LEU A 27 -16.20 -5.50 -16.12
N VAL A 28 -16.93 -5.09 -17.15
CA VAL A 28 -16.39 -4.63 -18.42
C VAL A 28 -15.61 -3.35 -18.09
N TYR A 29 -14.34 -3.52 -17.76
CA TYR A 29 -13.39 -2.42 -17.67
C TYR A 29 -13.35 -1.77 -19.05
N GLU A 30 -13.91 -0.57 -19.17
CA GLU A 30 -13.61 0.30 -20.29
C GLU A 30 -12.08 0.36 -20.40
N LYS A 31 -11.57 -0.08 -21.56
CA LYS A 31 -10.15 0.01 -21.90
C LYS A 31 -9.65 1.39 -21.50
N SER A 32 -8.73 1.48 -20.55
CA SER A 32 -7.94 2.69 -20.40
C SER A 32 -7.33 3.01 -21.76
N SER A 33 -7.61 4.18 -22.30
CA SER A 33 -6.99 4.64 -23.56
C SER A 33 -5.46 4.66 -23.44
N VAL A 34 -4.94 4.80 -22.22
CA VAL A 34 -3.52 4.76 -21.89
C VAL A 34 -3.01 3.32 -21.87
N ASN A 35 -2.06 3.05 -22.77
CA ASN A 35 -1.29 1.81 -22.81
C ASN A 35 0.15 2.08 -23.27
N VAL A 36 1.05 1.22 -22.82
CA VAL A 36 2.49 1.27 -23.09
C VAL A 36 2.98 -0.07 -23.61
N SER A 37 4.03 -0.05 -24.43
CA SER A 37 4.67 -1.27 -24.95
C SER A 37 5.54 -1.96 -23.91
N SER A 38 6.06 -1.20 -22.94
CA SER A 38 6.87 -1.69 -21.82
C SER A 38 6.73 -0.77 -20.62
N LEU A 39 7.05 -1.29 -19.43
CA LEU A 39 7.02 -0.56 -18.16
C LEU A 39 8.40 0.06 -17.86
N ASN A 40 8.92 0.86 -18.79
CA ASN A 40 10.20 1.56 -18.65
C ASN A 40 10.01 3.08 -18.58
N MET A 41 11.05 3.82 -18.16
CA MET A 41 10.97 5.26 -17.96
C MET A 41 10.49 6.01 -19.22
N GLU A 42 11.04 5.69 -20.39
CA GLU A 42 10.70 6.35 -21.66
C GLU A 42 9.20 6.23 -22.01
N GLN A 43 8.64 5.02 -21.91
CA GLN A 43 7.23 4.78 -22.22
C GLN A 43 6.31 5.47 -21.20
N ILE A 44 6.69 5.46 -19.92
CA ILE A 44 5.91 6.10 -18.86
C ILE A 44 5.93 7.63 -19.03
N LEU A 45 7.09 8.23 -19.29
CA LEU A 45 7.21 9.66 -19.54
C LEU A 45 6.41 10.11 -20.76
N SER A 46 6.51 9.39 -21.88
CA SER A 46 5.85 9.78 -23.12
C SER A 46 4.32 9.57 -23.11
N ARG A 47 3.83 8.48 -22.49
CA ARG A 47 2.42 8.09 -22.58
C ARG A 47 1.59 8.52 -21.37
N ILE A 48 2.20 8.65 -20.20
CA ILE A 48 1.52 9.02 -18.95
C ILE A 48 1.78 10.48 -18.63
N TYR A 49 3.05 10.86 -18.43
CA TYR A 49 3.41 12.24 -18.10
C TYR A 49 3.34 13.17 -19.31
N GLN A 50 3.39 12.62 -20.53
CA GLN A 50 3.41 13.37 -21.80
C GLN A 50 4.50 14.45 -21.81
N THR A 51 5.69 14.09 -21.33
CA THR A 51 6.84 14.97 -21.20
C THR A 51 8.11 14.29 -21.70
N GLN A 52 9.17 15.06 -21.88
CA GLN A 52 10.50 14.58 -22.24
C GLN A 52 11.40 14.60 -21.01
N ALA A 53 12.32 13.64 -20.95
CA ALA A 53 13.35 13.61 -19.92
C ALA A 53 14.36 14.74 -20.16
N LEU A 54 14.73 15.43 -19.09
CA LEU A 54 15.92 16.26 -19.00
C LEU A 54 17.08 15.43 -18.43
N ALA A 55 18.31 15.82 -18.75
CA ALA A 55 19.50 15.17 -18.24
C ALA A 55 19.56 15.26 -16.70
N VAL A 56 19.98 14.16 -16.06
CA VAL A 56 20.19 14.09 -14.62
C VAL A 56 21.66 14.48 -14.35
N PRO A 57 21.95 15.49 -13.50
CA PRO A 57 23.30 15.82 -13.08
C PRO A 57 23.98 14.66 -12.35
N GLU A 58 25.30 14.53 -12.48
CA GLU A 58 26.09 13.48 -11.84
C GLU A 58 25.94 13.49 -10.31
N GLU A 59 25.76 14.67 -9.73
CA GLU A 59 25.56 14.85 -8.29
C GLU A 59 24.28 14.17 -7.77
N LEU A 60 23.31 13.86 -8.63
CA LEU A 60 22.07 13.17 -8.26
C LEU A 60 22.09 11.67 -8.60
N GLU A 61 23.20 11.15 -9.11
CA GLU A 61 23.32 9.72 -9.44
C GLU A 61 23.29 8.82 -8.20
N HIS A 62 23.58 9.35 -7.02
CA HIS A 62 23.46 8.61 -5.76
C HIS A 62 22.01 8.53 -5.24
N ILE A 63 21.10 9.38 -5.72
CA ILE A 63 19.69 9.38 -5.32
C ILE A 63 18.98 8.25 -6.05
N SER A 64 18.67 7.17 -5.32
CA SER A 64 18.14 5.91 -5.84
C SER A 64 19.03 5.23 -6.91
N SER A 65 19.09 3.90 -6.87
CA SER A 65 19.71 3.10 -7.95
C SER A 65 18.77 2.86 -9.13
N ALA A 66 17.52 3.30 -9.03
CA ALA A 66 16.49 3.14 -10.06
C ALA A 66 16.77 4.01 -11.31
N PRO A 67 16.29 3.60 -12.50
CA PRO A 67 16.24 4.48 -13.66
C PRO A 67 15.53 5.79 -13.31
N LYS A 68 16.13 6.91 -13.69
CA LYS A 68 15.69 8.24 -13.26
C LYS A 68 15.76 9.27 -14.38
N ALA A 69 14.93 10.30 -14.26
CA ALA A 69 14.85 11.40 -15.20
C ALA A 69 14.35 12.65 -14.50
N ILE A 70 14.89 13.81 -14.89
CA ILE A 70 14.27 15.08 -14.50
C ILE A 70 13.15 15.38 -15.49
N ILE A 71 12.01 15.84 -14.98
CA ILE A 71 10.92 16.35 -15.80
C ILE A 71 10.56 17.77 -15.39
N GLN A 72 10.03 18.52 -16.34
CA GLN A 72 9.33 19.77 -16.08
C GLN A 72 7.82 19.51 -16.08
N VAL A 73 7.12 20.05 -15.07
CA VAL A 73 5.66 19.93 -15.01
C VAL A 73 5.03 20.76 -16.11
N ARG A 74 4.05 20.15 -16.77
CA ARG A 74 3.35 20.79 -17.88
C ARG A 74 2.57 22.00 -17.38
N GLY A 75 2.79 23.16 -18.00
CA GLY A 75 2.11 24.40 -17.64
C GLY A 75 2.78 25.21 -16.53
N THR A 76 3.94 24.79 -16.02
CA THR A 76 4.75 25.59 -15.11
C THR A 76 6.20 25.65 -15.60
N GLU A 77 6.74 26.86 -15.74
CA GLU A 77 8.14 27.00 -16.18
C GLU A 77 9.15 26.68 -15.07
N LYS A 78 8.71 26.59 -13.80
CA LYS A 78 9.59 26.54 -12.64
C LYS A 78 9.56 25.25 -11.84
N GLU A 79 8.55 24.40 -12.02
CA GLU A 79 8.47 23.18 -11.22
C GLU A 79 9.07 22.01 -11.99
N GLN A 80 10.14 21.47 -11.42
CA GLN A 80 10.81 20.28 -11.92
C GLN A 80 10.83 19.21 -10.84
N TYR A 81 10.86 17.97 -11.30
CA TYR A 81 10.92 16.80 -10.43
C TYR A 81 11.98 15.83 -10.94
N LEU A 82 12.78 15.30 -10.03
CA LEU A 82 13.53 14.08 -10.27
C LEU A 82 12.58 12.90 -10.03
N LEU A 83 12.30 12.17 -11.10
CA LEU A 83 11.51 10.94 -11.06
C LEU A 83 12.43 9.73 -11.02
N SER A 84 12.19 8.80 -10.11
CA SER A 84 12.89 7.51 -10.05
C SER A 84 11.88 6.36 -10.19
N LEU A 85 12.05 5.54 -11.22
CA LEU A 85 11.19 4.41 -11.54
C LEU A 85 11.63 3.18 -10.71
N LEU A 86 10.99 2.99 -9.55
CA LEU A 86 11.32 1.88 -8.68
C LEU A 86 10.98 0.53 -9.36
N PRO A 87 11.62 -0.59 -8.94
CA PRO A 87 11.37 -1.90 -9.50
C PRO A 87 9.87 -2.25 -9.59
N VAL A 88 9.46 -2.78 -10.74
CA VAL A 88 8.06 -3.19 -10.96
C VAL A 88 7.74 -4.43 -10.13
N VAL A 89 6.63 -4.40 -9.39
CA VAL A 89 6.13 -5.56 -8.63
C VAL A 89 5.01 -6.24 -9.40
N SER A 90 5.22 -7.49 -9.82
CA SER A 90 4.19 -8.33 -10.41
C SER A 90 3.40 -9.08 -9.35
N TYR A 91 2.08 -9.16 -9.49
CA TYR A 91 1.22 -9.83 -8.52
C TYR A 91 -0.11 -10.30 -9.12
N LYS A 92 -0.85 -11.16 -8.40
CA LYS A 92 -2.22 -11.53 -8.75
C LYS A 92 -3.22 -10.80 -7.87
N ASN A 93 -4.26 -10.23 -8.48
CA ASN A 93 -5.37 -9.65 -7.71
C ASN A 93 -6.25 -10.76 -7.08
N THR A 94 -7.29 -10.38 -6.34
CA THR A 94 -8.24 -11.32 -5.70
C THR A 94 -9.03 -12.16 -6.72
N ALA A 95 -9.13 -11.71 -7.97
CA ALA A 95 -9.70 -12.50 -9.08
C ALA A 95 -8.67 -13.46 -9.73
N GLY A 96 -7.42 -13.47 -9.26
CA GLY A 96 -6.34 -14.32 -9.78
C GLY A 96 -5.66 -13.78 -11.04
N GLU A 97 -6.00 -12.57 -11.46
CA GLU A 97 -5.48 -11.96 -12.67
C GLU A 97 -4.14 -11.25 -12.42
N LEU A 98 -3.20 -11.40 -13.36
CA LEU A 98 -1.88 -10.77 -13.25
C LEU A 98 -1.98 -9.24 -13.37
N ARG A 99 -1.26 -8.56 -12.49
CA ARG A 99 -1.12 -7.11 -12.39
C ARG A 99 0.34 -6.74 -12.15
N TYR A 100 0.64 -5.49 -12.47
CA TYR A 100 1.97 -4.90 -12.32
C TYR A 100 1.82 -3.56 -11.60
N LEU A 101 2.38 -3.49 -10.39
CA LEU A 101 2.50 -2.24 -9.64
C LEU A 101 3.79 -1.54 -10.09
N LEU A 102 3.63 -0.31 -10.54
CA LEU A 102 4.71 0.61 -10.86
C LEU A 102 4.65 1.79 -9.88
N VAL A 103 5.79 2.09 -9.26
CA VAL A 103 5.93 3.21 -8.32
C VAL A 103 6.97 4.17 -8.90
N MET A 104 6.56 5.42 -9.07
CA MET A 104 7.43 6.52 -9.43
C MET A 104 7.70 7.35 -8.18
N GLN A 105 8.91 7.24 -7.63
CA GLN A 105 9.35 8.16 -6.59
C GLN A 105 9.52 9.55 -7.22
N LYS A 106 9.01 10.57 -6.55
CA LYS A 106 8.96 11.93 -7.06
C LYS A 106 9.57 12.91 -6.08
N ASN A 107 10.78 13.34 -6.40
CA ASN A 107 11.53 14.33 -5.66
C ASN A 107 11.36 15.69 -6.30
N LYS A 108 10.94 16.69 -5.53
CA LYS A 108 11.00 18.09 -5.98
C LYS A 108 12.45 18.47 -6.27
N TYR A 109 12.70 19.00 -7.46
CA TYR A 109 14.02 19.37 -7.95
C TYR A 109 14.12 20.89 -8.14
N TYR A 110 15.11 21.49 -7.49
CA TYR A 110 15.37 22.93 -7.52
C TYR A 110 16.88 23.19 -7.58
N ASP A 111 17.30 23.96 -8.57
CA ASP A 111 18.69 24.48 -8.67
C ASP A 111 19.78 23.40 -8.50
N GLY A 112 19.66 22.28 -9.22
CA GLY A 112 20.64 21.19 -9.15
C GLY A 112 20.45 20.22 -7.98
N GLN A 113 19.49 20.48 -7.08
CA GLN A 113 19.32 19.72 -5.84
C GLN A 113 17.91 19.17 -5.67
N ILE A 114 17.79 18.16 -4.81
CA ILE A 114 16.51 17.72 -4.28
C ILE A 114 16.38 18.14 -2.81
N MET A 115 15.14 18.15 -2.31
CA MET A 115 14.92 18.34 -0.88
C MET A 115 15.35 17.08 -0.10
N SER A 116 16.60 17.08 0.37
CA SER A 116 17.18 16.02 1.20
C SER A 116 17.40 16.52 2.62
N CYS A 117 16.59 16.05 3.55
CA CYS A 117 16.81 16.20 4.98
C CYS A 117 16.44 14.90 5.68
N ARG A 118 16.91 14.67 6.90
CA ARG A 118 16.67 13.40 7.62
C ARG A 118 15.18 13.02 7.69
N ALA A 119 14.31 14.01 7.89
CA ALA A 119 12.86 13.81 7.98
C ALA A 119 12.13 14.02 6.63
N CYS A 120 12.85 14.40 5.58
CA CYS A 120 12.27 14.67 4.28
C CYS A 120 11.98 13.35 3.58
N SER A 121 10.81 13.28 2.97
CA SER A 121 10.35 12.16 2.15
C SER A 121 10.06 12.65 0.75
N ALA A 122 10.19 11.76 -0.22
CA ALA A 122 9.71 12.01 -1.56
C ALA A 122 8.19 11.79 -1.63
N ASP A 123 7.55 12.41 -2.63
CA ASP A 123 6.21 12.04 -3.02
C ASP A 123 6.27 10.78 -3.90
N ALA A 124 5.11 10.20 -4.24
CA ALA A 124 5.03 9.15 -5.24
C ALA A 124 3.85 9.30 -6.18
N ASP A 125 4.01 8.78 -7.39
CA ASP A 125 2.90 8.41 -8.26
C ASP A 125 2.88 6.89 -8.42
N MET A 126 1.70 6.28 -8.35
CA MET A 126 1.53 4.83 -8.42
C MET A 126 0.58 4.44 -9.52
N PHE A 127 0.88 3.34 -10.19
CA PHE A 127 0.14 2.83 -11.32
C PHE A 127 -0.01 1.32 -11.22
N ILE A 128 -1.20 0.83 -11.51
CA ILE A 128 -1.48 -0.60 -11.66
C ILE A 128 -1.70 -0.84 -13.14
N PHE A 129 -0.97 -1.78 -13.73
CA PHE A 129 -1.17 -2.22 -15.11
C PHE A 129 -1.63 -3.67 -15.16
N LYS A 130 -2.32 -4.00 -16.26
CA LYS A 130 -2.54 -5.38 -16.72
C LYS A 130 -1.90 -5.56 -18.08
N GLN A 131 -1.35 -6.74 -18.36
CA GLN A 131 -0.79 -7.04 -19.67
C GLN A 131 -1.81 -7.83 -20.51
N ILE A 132 -2.07 -7.37 -21.72
CA ILE A 132 -2.93 -8.02 -22.71
C ILE A 132 -2.17 -8.00 -24.04
N ASP A 133 -1.98 -9.17 -24.65
CA ASP A 133 -1.30 -9.32 -25.95
C ASP A 133 0.05 -8.59 -26.02
N GLY A 134 0.86 -8.72 -24.96
CA GLY A 134 2.18 -8.11 -24.86
C GLY A 134 2.19 -6.62 -24.52
N ARG A 135 1.05 -5.93 -24.50
CA ARG A 135 0.95 -4.50 -24.13
C ARG A 135 0.42 -4.32 -22.71
N TYR A 136 0.88 -3.28 -22.03
CA TYR A 136 0.44 -2.94 -20.68
C TYR A 136 -0.63 -1.85 -20.73
N TYR A 137 -1.79 -2.14 -20.15
CA TYR A 137 -2.94 -1.25 -20.05
C TYR A 137 -3.07 -0.77 -18.62
N LEU A 138 -3.22 0.55 -18.44
CA LEU A 138 -3.35 1.17 -17.12
C LEU A 138 -4.70 0.81 -16.50
N VAL A 139 -4.71 0.07 -15.40
CA VAL A 139 -5.93 -0.29 -14.67
C VAL A 139 -6.34 0.82 -13.71
N ASN A 140 -5.38 1.36 -12.96
CA ASN A 140 -5.62 2.42 -12.00
C ASN A 140 -4.35 3.25 -11.78
N SER A 141 -4.51 4.48 -11.30
CA SER A 141 -3.41 5.38 -11.00
C SER A 141 -3.74 6.30 -9.84
N LYS A 142 -2.73 6.64 -9.04
CA LYS A 142 -2.81 7.71 -8.05
C LYS A 142 -1.57 8.59 -8.20
N PHE A 143 -1.79 9.86 -8.50
CA PHE A 143 -0.74 10.88 -8.56
C PHE A 143 -0.65 11.64 -7.23
N ASN A 144 0.51 12.24 -6.99
CA ASN A 144 0.80 13.15 -5.89
C ASN A 144 0.47 12.52 -4.53
N MET A 145 0.92 11.30 -4.30
CA MET A 145 0.86 10.69 -2.97
C MET A 145 1.92 11.35 -2.09
N THR A 146 1.45 12.07 -1.07
CA THR A 146 2.27 12.77 -0.08
C THR A 146 2.27 12.02 1.25
N ASP A 147 3.04 12.52 2.22
CA ASP A 147 3.10 11.99 3.60
C ASP A 147 3.47 10.50 3.67
N LEU A 148 4.26 10.06 2.69
CA LEU A 148 4.81 8.71 2.62
C LEU A 148 6.00 8.58 3.57
N PRO A 149 6.22 7.40 4.19
CA PRO A 149 7.40 7.19 4.99
C PRO A 149 8.64 7.35 4.13
N GLY A 150 9.56 8.17 4.60
CA GLY A 150 10.79 8.50 3.91
C GLY A 150 11.88 8.93 4.86
N GLY A 151 13.05 9.16 4.29
CA GLY A 151 14.21 9.69 4.98
C GLY A 151 15.28 10.07 3.97
N ASP A 152 16.04 11.11 4.30
CA ASP A 152 17.08 11.68 3.44
C ASP A 152 16.58 12.09 2.04
N GLY A 153 15.28 12.39 1.94
CA GLY A 153 14.62 12.74 0.68
C GLY A 153 14.14 11.53 -0.12
N GLU A 154 14.34 10.29 0.31
CA GLU A 154 13.90 9.09 -0.44
C GLU A 154 12.72 8.39 0.24
N LEU A 155 11.95 7.61 -0.53
CA LEU A 155 10.90 6.76 0.02
C LEU A 155 11.52 5.60 0.80
N LYS A 156 11.03 5.34 2.01
CA LYS A 156 11.30 4.12 2.77
C LYS A 156 10.26 3.06 2.40
N LEU A 157 10.22 2.71 1.11
CA LEU A 157 9.35 1.67 0.54
C LEU A 157 10.15 0.41 0.25
N ASP A 158 9.89 -0.64 1.04
CA ASP A 158 10.48 -1.96 0.78
C ASP A 158 9.61 -2.73 -0.22
N LEU A 159 9.98 -2.67 -1.50
CA LEU A 159 9.27 -3.39 -2.55
C LEU A 159 9.43 -4.92 -2.48
N GLU A 160 10.46 -5.42 -1.81
CA GLU A 160 10.63 -6.85 -1.56
C GLU A 160 9.58 -7.34 -0.55
N GLN A 161 9.39 -6.60 0.55
CA GLN A 161 8.30 -6.83 1.48
C GLN A 161 6.94 -6.68 0.80
N VAL A 162 6.76 -5.62 -0.01
CA VAL A 162 5.51 -5.44 -0.77
C VAL A 162 5.24 -6.70 -1.61
N SER A 163 6.21 -7.17 -2.40
CA SER A 163 6.04 -8.35 -3.24
C SER A 163 5.70 -9.60 -2.42
N LYS A 164 6.40 -9.84 -1.30
CA LYS A 164 6.20 -11.01 -0.43
C LYS A 164 4.85 -11.01 0.29
N ASN A 165 4.34 -9.83 0.65
CA ASN A 165 3.17 -9.69 1.51
C ASN A 165 1.86 -9.42 0.75
N ILE A 166 1.87 -9.43 -0.59
CA ILE A 166 0.65 -9.26 -1.38
C ILE A 166 -0.36 -10.36 -1.05
N GLN A 167 -1.55 -9.93 -0.64
CA GLN A 167 -2.67 -10.80 -0.30
C GLN A 167 -4.00 -10.05 -0.34
N ALA A 168 -5.09 -10.75 -0.03
CA ALA A 168 -6.39 -10.13 0.14
C ALA A 168 -6.43 -9.26 1.41
N PHE A 169 -6.76 -7.99 1.25
CA PHE A 169 -7.11 -7.04 2.31
C PHE A 169 -8.63 -6.83 2.40
N GLY A 170 -9.39 -7.57 1.61
CA GLY A 170 -10.84 -7.59 1.54
C GLY A 170 -11.27 -8.61 0.50
N PRO A 171 -12.58 -8.93 0.39
CA PRO A 171 -13.08 -9.90 -0.58
C PRO A 171 -12.72 -9.55 -2.04
N GLU A 172 -12.69 -8.24 -2.34
CA GLU A 172 -12.38 -7.69 -3.67
C GLU A 172 -11.20 -6.71 -3.63
N LEU A 173 -10.44 -6.71 -2.53
CA LEU A 173 -9.33 -5.78 -2.32
C LEU A 173 -8.03 -6.56 -2.19
N THR A 174 -7.14 -6.36 -3.14
CA THR A 174 -5.75 -6.80 -3.03
C THR A 174 -4.95 -5.69 -2.36
N GLY A 175 -4.00 -6.06 -1.51
CA GLY A 175 -3.06 -5.11 -0.93
C GLY A 175 -1.80 -5.80 -0.47
N SER A 176 -0.89 -5.02 0.08
CA SER A 176 0.30 -5.52 0.75
C SER A 176 0.57 -4.70 2.01
N TYR A 177 1.51 -5.16 2.82
CA TYR A 177 2.05 -4.39 3.93
C TYR A 177 3.57 -4.50 3.97
N PHE A 178 4.20 -3.50 4.55
CA PHE A 178 5.65 -3.46 4.76
C PHE A 178 5.94 -2.59 5.99
N GLU A 179 7.11 -2.82 6.56
CA GLU A 179 7.67 -2.04 7.65
C GLU A 179 8.57 -0.95 7.07
N ALA A 180 8.42 0.28 7.55
CA ALA A 180 9.36 1.36 7.28
C ALA A 180 10.04 1.81 8.58
N GLU A 181 11.36 1.84 8.57
CA GLU A 181 12.20 2.23 9.72
C GLU A 181 12.67 3.68 9.60
N PHE A 182 12.75 4.34 10.76
CA PHE A 182 13.17 5.71 10.95
C PHE A 182 14.24 5.74 12.04
N SER A 183 15.37 6.37 11.75
CA SER A 183 16.44 6.61 12.73
C SER A 183 16.38 8.03 13.28
N GLY A 184 16.27 8.15 14.60
CA GLY A 184 16.34 9.40 15.35
C GLY A 184 17.77 9.86 15.64
N ALA A 185 17.90 11.06 16.20
CA ALA A 185 19.17 11.54 16.71
C ALA A 185 19.66 10.66 17.89
N GLY A 186 20.97 10.42 17.96
CA GLY A 186 21.56 9.63 19.05
C GLY A 186 21.38 8.11 18.93
N GLY A 187 20.95 7.60 17.78
CA GLY A 187 20.92 6.15 17.51
C GLY A 187 19.66 5.41 17.95
N GLN A 188 18.59 6.15 18.33
CA GLN A 188 17.27 5.55 18.47
C GLN A 188 16.72 5.17 17.09
N SER A 189 16.05 4.02 16.98
CA SER A 189 15.22 3.70 15.82
C SER A 189 13.77 3.45 16.23
N SER A 190 12.85 3.75 15.31
CA SER A 190 11.44 3.38 15.39
C SER A 190 10.97 2.94 14.03
N SER A 191 9.99 2.06 13.97
CA SER A 191 9.42 1.61 12.70
C SER A 191 7.91 1.58 12.75
N GLY A 192 7.29 1.67 11.58
CA GLY A 192 5.83 1.68 11.40
C GLY A 192 5.39 0.63 10.39
N TRP A 193 4.24 0.00 10.64
CA TRP A 193 3.56 -0.82 9.65
C TRP A 193 2.69 0.05 8.75
N TYR A 194 2.82 -0.17 7.45
CA TYR A 194 2.02 0.50 6.43
C TYR A 194 1.34 -0.54 5.55
N ALA A 195 0.11 -0.25 5.12
CA ALA A 195 -0.57 -1.01 4.10
C ALA A 195 -0.63 -0.22 2.79
N LEU A 196 -0.40 -0.92 1.69
CA LEU A 196 -0.64 -0.47 0.33
C LEU A 196 -1.88 -1.18 -0.20
N LEU A 197 -2.98 -0.44 -0.33
CA LEU A 197 -4.27 -0.95 -0.79
C LEU A 197 -4.38 -0.73 -2.31
N LEU A 198 -4.31 -1.82 -3.06
CA LEU A 198 -4.22 -1.87 -4.52
C LEU A 198 -5.60 -2.07 -5.15
N ALA A 199 -6.53 -1.19 -4.83
CA ALA A 199 -7.87 -1.22 -5.41
C ALA A 199 -7.81 -0.91 -6.92
N GLU A 200 -8.69 -1.53 -7.70
CA GLU A 200 -8.78 -1.29 -9.15
C GLU A 200 -9.93 -0.34 -9.55
N GLN A 201 -10.84 -0.03 -8.62
CA GLN A 201 -12.00 0.86 -8.86
C GLN A 201 -12.02 2.11 -7.98
N THR A 202 -11.26 2.11 -6.88
CA THR A 202 -11.07 3.26 -6.02
C THR A 202 -9.60 3.68 -6.07
N PRO A 203 -9.25 4.92 -5.70
CA PRO A 203 -7.86 5.34 -5.70
C PRO A 203 -6.97 4.37 -4.90
N ILE A 204 -5.74 4.15 -5.37
CA ILE A 204 -4.70 3.44 -4.62
C ILE A 204 -4.48 4.19 -3.31
N GLN A 205 -4.41 3.46 -2.19
CA GLN A 205 -4.20 4.06 -0.88
C GLN A 205 -2.94 3.52 -0.22
N TRP A 206 -2.25 4.41 0.46
CA TRP A 206 -1.20 4.09 1.40
C TRP A 206 -1.68 4.49 2.78
N VAL A 207 -1.65 3.58 3.74
CA VAL A 207 -2.21 3.82 5.06
C VAL A 207 -1.26 3.36 6.15
N PHE A 208 -1.01 4.21 7.14
CA PHE A 208 -0.37 3.79 8.38
C PHE A 208 -1.31 2.87 9.16
N ILE A 209 -0.75 1.82 9.76
CA ILE A 209 -1.49 0.85 10.54
C ILE A 209 -1.22 1.09 12.03
N GLY A 210 0.05 1.17 12.39
CA GLY A 210 0.51 1.29 13.77
C GLY A 210 2.01 1.06 13.86
N ASP A 211 2.58 1.27 15.04
CA ASP A 211 4.00 1.06 15.28
C ASP A 211 4.39 -0.40 14.95
N ALA A 212 5.54 -0.59 14.31
CA ALA A 212 6.11 -1.91 14.04
C ALA A 212 7.20 -2.27 15.05
N GLY A 213 7.88 -1.27 15.61
CA GLY A 213 8.97 -1.53 16.55
C GLY A 213 9.77 -0.28 16.88
N GLY A 214 10.86 -0.51 17.60
CA GLY A 214 11.85 0.50 17.91
C GLY A 214 12.94 -0.03 18.82
N ASP A 215 14.09 0.62 18.78
CA ASP A 215 15.26 0.28 19.58
C ASP A 215 15.91 1.56 20.13
N THR A 216 16.16 1.57 21.43
CA THR A 216 16.85 2.67 22.13
C THR A 216 18.21 2.25 22.68
N SER A 217 18.67 1.03 22.39
CA SER A 217 19.90 0.47 22.97
C SER A 217 21.13 1.32 22.67
N SER A 218 21.27 1.85 21.46
CA SER A 218 22.38 2.73 21.09
C SER A 218 22.27 4.10 21.77
N PHE A 219 21.05 4.62 21.93
CA PHE A 219 20.80 5.91 22.57
C PHE A 219 21.13 5.89 24.06
N TYR A 220 20.81 4.79 24.74
CA TYR A 220 21.10 4.56 26.15
C TYR A 220 22.31 3.65 26.37
N ALA A 221 23.30 3.69 25.49
CA ALA A 221 24.50 2.86 25.62
C ALA A 221 25.26 3.09 26.95
N ASP A 222 25.17 4.30 27.51
CA ASP A 222 25.75 4.68 28.82
C ASP A 222 24.87 4.29 30.02
N ARG A 223 23.59 3.99 29.77
CA ARG A 223 22.55 3.74 30.79
C ARG A 223 21.61 2.62 30.33
N PRO A 224 22.15 1.39 30.15
CA PRO A 224 21.43 0.28 29.53
C PRO A 224 20.15 -0.12 30.29
N GLU A 225 20.03 0.23 31.56
CA GLU A 225 18.82 0.07 32.38
C GLU A 225 17.60 0.85 31.86
N MET A 226 17.82 1.84 31.00
CA MET A 226 16.76 2.62 30.33
C MET A 226 16.48 2.14 28.89
N ALA A 227 17.29 1.22 28.36
CA ALA A 227 17.12 0.71 27.01
C ALA A 227 15.92 -0.24 26.90
N TRP A 228 15.24 -0.14 25.77
CA TRP A 228 14.18 -1.03 25.34
C TRP A 228 14.24 -1.27 23.84
N THR A 229 13.76 -2.45 23.45
CA THR A 229 13.59 -2.89 22.07
C THR A 229 12.21 -3.52 21.92
N THR A 230 11.45 -3.08 20.94
CA THR A 230 10.18 -3.69 20.55
C THR A 230 10.26 -4.14 19.12
N THR A 231 9.82 -5.37 18.87
CA THR A 231 9.63 -5.91 17.52
C THR A 231 8.18 -6.36 17.38
N SER A 232 7.70 -6.47 16.14
CA SER A 232 6.36 -6.99 15.92
C SER A 232 6.24 -7.80 14.64
N THR A 233 5.14 -8.54 14.54
CA THR A 233 4.74 -9.23 13.31
C THR A 233 3.29 -8.88 13.02
N LEU A 234 2.99 -8.66 11.74
CA LEU A 234 1.65 -8.30 11.27
C LEU A 234 0.97 -9.48 10.59
N LYS A 235 -0.34 -9.60 10.78
CA LYS A 235 -1.18 -10.55 10.05
C LYS A 235 -2.50 -9.91 9.65
N VAL A 236 -2.87 -10.03 8.37
CA VAL A 236 -4.22 -9.71 7.89
C VAL A 236 -5.18 -10.84 8.29
N ILE A 237 -6.35 -10.50 8.81
CA ILE A 237 -7.35 -11.45 9.33
C ILE A 237 -8.58 -11.45 8.41
N PRO A 238 -8.65 -12.38 7.43
CA PRO A 238 -9.81 -12.50 6.57
C PRO A 238 -11.11 -12.65 7.36
N ASN A 239 -12.11 -11.86 6.98
CA ASN A 239 -13.45 -11.95 7.52
C ASN A 239 -14.48 -11.58 6.43
N LYS A 240 -15.71 -11.21 6.82
CA LYS A 240 -16.77 -10.78 5.89
C LYS A 240 -16.82 -9.26 5.67
N SER A 241 -15.91 -8.50 6.27
CA SER A 241 -15.83 -7.05 6.09
C SER A 241 -15.19 -6.70 4.76
N THR A 242 -15.53 -5.52 4.21
CA THR A 242 -14.91 -5.01 2.97
C THR A 242 -13.40 -4.79 3.12
N TYR A 243 -12.96 -4.39 4.32
CA TYR A 243 -11.56 -4.28 4.69
C TYR A 243 -11.31 -5.24 5.84
N TYR A 244 -10.35 -6.14 5.66
CA TYR A 244 -9.97 -7.13 6.64
C TYR A 244 -9.25 -6.48 7.81
N PRO A 245 -9.61 -6.81 9.06
CA PRO A 245 -8.85 -6.38 10.22
C PRO A 245 -7.40 -6.84 10.16
N ILE A 246 -6.54 -6.11 10.84
CA ILE A 246 -5.11 -6.41 10.95
C ILE A 246 -4.81 -6.70 12.42
N GLN A 247 -4.10 -7.80 12.67
CA GLN A 247 -3.56 -8.10 13.99
C GLN A 247 -2.06 -7.87 13.98
N VAL A 248 -1.56 -7.11 14.95
CA VAL A 248 -0.12 -6.94 15.20
C VAL A 248 0.21 -7.58 16.55
N ARG A 249 1.19 -8.48 16.53
CA ARG A 249 1.74 -9.11 17.73
C ARG A 249 3.05 -8.42 18.06
N TYR A 250 3.12 -7.79 19.22
CA TYR A 250 4.32 -7.12 19.71
C TYR A 250 5.10 -8.03 20.65
N LYS A 251 6.41 -7.87 20.62
CA LYS A 251 7.36 -8.45 21.58
C LYS A 251 8.27 -7.34 22.06
N GLY A 252 8.04 -6.88 23.28
CA GLY A 252 8.87 -5.89 23.97
C GLY A 252 9.90 -6.57 24.86
N VAL A 253 11.15 -6.07 24.82
CA VAL A 253 12.23 -6.41 25.73
C VAL A 253 12.80 -5.10 26.25
N GLY A 254 13.11 -5.02 27.54
CA GLY A 254 13.73 -3.84 28.11
C GLY A 254 14.40 -4.22 29.41
N ALA A 255 15.35 -3.42 29.88
CA ALA A 255 16.13 -3.78 31.06
C ALA A 255 15.28 -3.88 32.34
N GLN A 256 14.13 -3.20 32.40
CA GLN A 256 13.15 -3.35 33.48
C GLN A 256 12.19 -4.54 33.31
N LEU A 257 12.14 -5.15 32.12
CA LEU A 257 11.32 -6.32 31.84
C LEU A 257 12.10 -7.60 32.17
N LYS A 258 11.71 -8.30 33.25
CA LYS A 258 12.32 -9.59 33.63
C LYS A 258 12.14 -10.68 32.55
N LYS A 259 11.14 -10.53 31.67
CA LYS A 259 10.84 -11.39 30.52
C LYS A 259 10.21 -10.55 29.41
N ALA A 260 10.31 -11.02 28.17
CA ALA A 260 9.66 -10.35 27.04
C ALA A 260 8.15 -10.23 27.25
N GLU A 261 7.60 -9.03 27.07
CA GLU A 261 6.16 -8.79 27.10
C GLU A 261 5.58 -9.06 25.71
N ILE A 262 4.50 -9.84 25.65
CA ILE A 262 3.79 -10.13 24.41
C ILE A 262 2.41 -9.51 24.50
N SER A 263 2.08 -8.66 23.54
CA SER A 263 0.76 -8.07 23.42
C SER A 263 0.23 -8.20 21.99
N TYR A 264 -1.08 -8.19 21.85
CA TYR A 264 -1.77 -8.26 20.56
C TYR A 264 -2.67 -7.04 20.44
N LYS A 265 -2.56 -6.35 19.31
CA LYS A 265 -3.46 -5.26 18.95
C LYS A 265 -4.19 -5.62 17.66
N THR A 266 -5.45 -5.27 17.60
CA THR A 266 -6.27 -5.42 16.39
C THR A 266 -6.62 -4.04 15.86
N PHE A 267 -6.44 -3.85 14.57
CA PHE A 267 -6.75 -2.63 13.86
C PHE A 267 -7.89 -2.88 12.88
N GLU A 268 -8.88 -2.01 12.88
CA GLU A 268 -10.02 -2.06 11.96
C GLU A 268 -9.96 -0.84 11.04
N PHE A 269 -10.29 -1.03 9.76
CA PHE A 269 -10.28 0.06 8.80
C PHE A 269 -11.47 0.99 9.03
N ASP A 270 -11.19 2.25 9.35
CA ASP A 270 -12.19 3.30 9.41
C ASP A 270 -12.30 4.01 8.06
N ARG A 271 -13.46 3.89 7.44
CA ARG A 271 -13.75 4.51 6.15
C ARG A 271 -13.83 6.03 6.22
N LYS A 272 -14.12 6.62 7.39
CA LYS A 272 -14.23 8.08 7.53
C LYS A 272 -12.87 8.74 7.42
N THR A 273 -11.89 8.17 8.11
CA THR A 273 -10.50 8.64 8.09
C THR A 273 -9.65 7.97 7.00
N SER A 274 -10.17 6.94 6.32
CA SER A 274 -9.44 6.11 5.35
C SER A 274 -8.15 5.54 5.95
N SER A 275 -8.22 5.04 7.19
CA SER A 275 -7.05 4.56 7.94
C SER A 275 -7.39 3.33 8.79
N TYR A 276 -6.37 2.57 9.20
CA TYR A 276 -6.53 1.52 10.20
C TYR A 276 -6.43 2.12 11.59
N ILE A 277 -7.42 1.86 12.45
CA ILE A 277 -7.49 2.39 13.81
C ILE A 277 -7.44 1.23 14.81
N GLU A 278 -6.62 1.37 15.85
CA GLU A 278 -6.55 0.40 16.95
C GLU A 278 -7.91 0.27 17.64
N LYS A 279 -8.43 -0.96 17.69
CA LYS A 279 -9.65 -1.28 18.41
C LYS A 279 -9.36 -1.27 19.91
N LYS A 280 -9.86 -0.26 20.61
CA LYS A 280 -9.79 -0.22 22.08
C LYS A 280 -10.52 -1.44 22.63
N SER A 281 -9.85 -2.18 23.51
CA SER A 281 -10.49 -3.26 24.26
C SER A 281 -11.62 -2.66 25.09
N VAL A 282 -12.87 -3.05 24.83
CA VAL A 282 -13.97 -2.75 25.74
C VAL A 282 -13.70 -3.55 27.00
N LYS A 283 -13.28 -2.87 28.08
CA LYS A 283 -13.28 -3.48 29.41
C LYS A 283 -14.72 -3.93 29.68
N LYS A 284 -14.95 -5.23 29.72
CA LYS A 284 -16.18 -5.80 30.26
C LYS A 284 -16.19 -5.62 31.77
#